data_AF-A0A6L4YQX4-F1
#
_entry.id   AF-A0A6L4YQX4-F1
#
_cell.length_a   1.000
_cell.length_b   1.000
_cell.length_c   1.000
_cell.angle_alpha   90.00
_cell.angle_beta   90.00
_cell.angle_gamma   90.00
#
_symmetry.space_group_name_H-M   'P 1'
#
loop_
_entity.id
_entity.type
_entity.pdbx_description
1 polymer ?
#
loop_
_entity_poly.entity_id
_entity_poly.type
_entity_poly.pdbx_seq_one_letter_code
_entity_poly.pdbx_strand_id
1 'polypeptide(L)'
;METKKQMPQFEIITFDCYGTLIDWENGITNAFQKEASRDGKTFTKEEVIAAHIAIEPQVQAEFYQLYSNILAEVAQRMAKNLDWELSEERARFLADSLPSWQPFSDTNAALEKLAKRYQL
;
A
#
# COMPACT_ATOMS: atom_id res chain seq x y z
N MET A 1 22.77 34.93 -13.76
CA MET A 1 21.36 35.27 -14.05
C MET A 1 20.59 33.96 -13.99
N GLU A 2 19.99 33.63 -12.86
CA GLU A 2 19.23 32.39 -12.71
C GLU A 2 17.86 32.56 -13.37
N THR A 3 17.62 31.79 -14.43
CA THR A 3 16.33 31.70 -15.09
C THR A 3 15.36 31.01 -14.13
N LYS A 4 14.47 31.78 -13.49
CA LYS A 4 13.29 31.21 -12.81
C LYS A 4 12.49 30.44 -13.87
N LYS A 5 12.58 29.12 -13.85
CA LYS A 5 11.76 28.24 -14.68
C LYS A 5 10.30 28.54 -14.32
N GLN A 6 9.57 29.12 -15.27
CA GLN A 6 8.15 29.39 -15.10
C GLN A 6 7.46 28.04 -14.93
N MET A 7 6.85 27.81 -13.77
CA MET A 7 6.11 26.59 -13.55
C MET A 7 4.89 26.60 -14.49
N PRO A 8 4.63 25.49 -15.19
CA PRO A 8 3.45 25.40 -16.04
C PRO A 8 2.20 25.67 -15.20
N GLN A 9 1.25 26.41 -15.77
CA GLN A 9 0.00 26.74 -15.12
C GLN A 9 -0.96 25.58 -15.33
N PHE A 10 -1.40 24.97 -14.22
CA PHE A 10 -2.34 23.86 -14.20
C PHE A 10 -3.55 24.23 -13.36
N GLU A 11 -4.71 23.66 -13.69
CA GLU A 11 -5.95 23.85 -12.95
C GLU A 11 -6.27 22.65 -12.04
N ILE A 12 -5.88 21.44 -12.47
CA ILE A 12 -6.15 20.17 -11.78
C ILE A 12 -4.84 19.43 -11.51
N ILE A 13 -4.70 18.86 -10.31
CA ILE A 13 -3.62 17.94 -9.94
C ILE A 13 -4.22 16.60 -9.55
N THR A 14 -3.95 15.55 -10.33
CA THR A 14 -4.34 14.18 -10.00
C THR A 14 -3.20 13.48 -9.25
N PHE A 15 -3.51 12.79 -8.16
CA PHE A 15 -2.55 12.04 -7.37
C PHE A 15 -2.76 10.54 -7.51
N ASP A 16 -1.66 9.81 -7.63
CA ASP A 16 -1.62 8.45 -7.12
C ASP A 16 -1.75 8.47 -5.57
N CYS A 17 -2.25 7.38 -4.97
CA CYS A 17 -2.53 7.32 -3.53
C CYS A 17 -1.48 6.49 -2.77
N TYR A 18 -1.33 5.21 -3.10
CA TYR A 18 -0.49 4.28 -2.33
C TYR A 18 0.96 4.36 -2.79
N GLY A 19 1.83 4.90 -1.95
CA GLY A 19 3.25 5.14 -2.27
C GLY A 19 3.55 6.59 -2.63
N THR A 20 2.52 7.38 -2.95
CA THR A 20 2.61 8.83 -3.12
C THR A 20 2.08 9.59 -1.91
N LEU A 21 0.90 9.22 -1.41
CA LEU A 21 0.24 9.87 -0.26
C LEU A 21 0.25 8.98 0.98
N ILE A 22 -0.02 7.68 0.80
CA ILE A 22 -0.13 6.69 1.87
C ILE A 22 1.17 5.89 1.98
N ASP A 23 1.66 5.74 3.21
CA ASP A 23 2.78 4.87 3.56
C ASP A 23 2.31 3.40 3.59
N TRP A 24 2.13 2.87 2.39
CA TRP A 24 1.66 1.51 2.18
C TRP A 24 2.66 0.48 2.68
N GLU A 25 3.98 0.75 2.61
CA GLU A 25 5.00 -0.20 3.04
C GLU A 25 4.88 -0.51 4.54
N ASN A 26 4.73 0.53 5.36
CA ASN A 26 4.50 0.33 6.79
C ASN A 26 3.09 -0.23 7.05
N GLY A 27 2.10 0.17 6.25
CA GLY A 27 0.74 -0.37 6.30
C GLY A 27 0.70 -1.89 6.16
N ILE A 28 1.22 -2.42 5.05
CA ILE A 28 1.25 -3.87 4.78
C ILE A 28 2.13 -4.62 5.78
N THR A 29 3.29 -4.07 6.12
CA THR A 29 4.23 -4.70 7.06
C THR A 29 3.58 -4.90 8.42
N ASN A 30 2.99 -3.84 8.97
CA ASN A 30 2.35 -3.89 10.29
C ASN A 30 1.15 -4.85 10.30
N ALA A 31 0.34 -4.84 9.24
CA ALA A 31 -0.81 -5.75 9.12
C ALA A 31 -0.35 -7.22 9.07
N PHE A 32 0.66 -7.51 8.24
CA PHE A 32 1.17 -8.87 8.03
C PHE A 32 1.85 -9.42 9.28
N GLN A 33 2.72 -8.63 9.91
CA GLN A 33 3.38 -9.00 11.16
C GLN A 33 2.37 -9.24 12.29
N LYS A 34 1.36 -8.37 12.41
CA LYS A 34 0.30 -8.52 13.42
C LYS A 34 -0.44 -9.83 13.24
N GLU A 35 -0.85 -10.17 12.02
CA GLU A 35 -1.59 -11.41 11.77
C GLU A 35 -0.70 -12.65 11.93
N ALA A 36 0.54 -12.61 11.45
CA ALA A 36 1.53 -13.68 11.59
C ALA A 36 1.87 -13.99 13.05
N SER A 37 1.94 -12.96 13.91
CA SER A 37 2.26 -13.12 15.33
C SER A 37 1.26 -13.98 16.09
N ARG A 38 0.00 -14.05 15.61
CA ARG A 38 -1.05 -14.92 16.18
C ARG A 38 -0.71 -16.41 16.05
N ASP A 39 0.11 -16.75 15.07
CA ASP A 39 0.59 -18.11 14.81
C ASP A 39 2.06 -18.31 15.25
N GLY A 40 2.62 -17.36 16.02
CA GLY A 40 4.00 -17.41 16.49
C GLY A 40 5.04 -17.20 15.39
N LYS A 41 4.65 -16.64 14.25
CA LYS A 41 5.54 -16.31 13.13
C LYS A 41 5.97 -14.84 13.22
N THR A 42 7.22 -14.58 12.83
CA THR A 42 7.81 -13.24 12.78
C THR A 42 8.47 -13.07 11.44
N PHE A 43 8.23 -11.92 10.79
CA PHE A 43 8.81 -11.55 9.51
C PHE A 43 9.38 -10.14 9.60
N THR A 44 10.50 -9.91 8.94
CA THR A 44 11.10 -8.58 8.78
C THR A 44 10.30 -7.75 7.78
N LYS A 45 10.47 -6.42 7.82
CA LYS A 45 9.84 -5.52 6.84
C LYS A 45 10.28 -5.91 5.42
N GLU A 46 11.57 -6.18 5.26
CA GLU A 46 12.18 -6.51 3.98
C GLU A 46 11.58 -7.79 3.38
N GLU A 47 11.36 -8.83 4.18
CA GLU A 47 10.69 -10.07 3.74
C GLU A 47 9.25 -9.81 3.27
N VAL A 48 8.48 -9.04 4.05
CA VAL A 48 7.07 -8.74 3.71
C VAL A 48 6.99 -7.92 2.43
N ILE A 49 7.81 -6.87 2.30
CA ILE A 49 7.81 -6.00 1.11
C ILE A 49 8.30 -6.76 -0.12
N ALA A 50 9.37 -7.56 -0.01
CA ALA A 50 9.87 -8.36 -1.12
C ALA A 50 8.81 -9.37 -1.61
N ALA A 51 8.12 -10.05 -0.68
CA ALA A 51 7.05 -10.98 -1.02
C ALA A 51 5.87 -10.25 -1.70
N HIS A 52 5.45 -9.10 -1.18
CA HIS A 52 4.36 -8.32 -1.78
C HIS A 52 4.68 -7.87 -3.21
N ILE A 53 5.85 -7.25 -3.42
CA ILE A 53 6.30 -6.76 -4.74
C ILE A 53 6.38 -7.90 -5.75
N ALA A 54 6.80 -9.09 -5.31
CA ALA A 54 6.88 -10.25 -6.19
C ALA A 54 5.50 -10.79 -6.58
N ILE A 55 4.51 -10.73 -5.68
CA ILE A 55 3.26 -11.47 -5.78
C ILE A 55 2.10 -10.62 -6.30
N GLU A 56 1.94 -9.39 -5.83
CA GLU A 56 0.80 -8.53 -6.19
C GLU A 56 0.64 -8.38 -7.72
N PRO A 57 1.71 -8.12 -8.51
CA PRO A 57 1.57 -7.97 -9.96
C PRO A 57 1.08 -9.25 -10.65
N GLN A 58 1.44 -10.43 -10.12
CA GLN A 58 0.99 -11.70 -10.66
C GLN A 58 -0.51 -11.88 -10.45
N VAL A 59 -1.00 -11.60 -9.25
CA VAL A 59 -2.44 -11.69 -8.90
C VAL A 59 -3.25 -10.68 -9.71
N GLN A 60 -2.76 -9.44 -9.85
CA GLN A 60 -3.42 -8.39 -10.63
C GLN A 60 -3.51 -8.75 -12.13
N ALA A 61 -2.54 -9.50 -12.67
CA ALA A 61 -2.49 -9.85 -14.08
C ALA A 61 -3.43 -11.00 -14.48
N GLU A 62 -3.98 -11.77 -13.53
CA GLU A 62 -4.82 -12.94 -13.83
C GLU A 62 -6.17 -12.54 -14.41
N PHE A 63 -6.96 -11.76 -13.68
CA PHE A 63 -8.23 -11.21 -14.15
C PHE A 63 -8.69 -10.05 -13.26
N TYR A 64 -9.62 -9.25 -13.76
CA TYR A 64 -10.18 -8.12 -13.02
C TYR A 64 -11.06 -8.59 -11.85
N GLN A 65 -10.77 -8.08 -10.65
CA GLN A 65 -11.51 -8.35 -9.43
C GLN A 65 -11.44 -7.15 -8.47
N LEU A 66 -12.30 -7.15 -7.45
CA LEU A 66 -12.24 -6.14 -6.39
C LEU A 66 -10.87 -6.17 -5.71
N TYR A 67 -10.32 -4.98 -5.43
CA TYR A 67 -8.99 -4.88 -4.83
C TYR A 67 -8.90 -5.59 -3.46
N SER A 68 -9.99 -5.66 -2.70
CA SER A 68 -10.06 -6.44 -1.47
C SER A 68 -9.82 -7.94 -1.69
N ASN A 69 -10.29 -8.49 -2.81
CA ASN A 69 -10.08 -9.90 -3.16
C ASN A 69 -8.63 -10.11 -3.63
N ILE A 70 -8.07 -9.15 -4.38
CA ILE A 70 -6.65 -9.13 -4.75
C ILE A 70 -5.79 -9.18 -3.49
N LEU A 71 -6.04 -8.31 -2.51
CA LEU A 71 -5.27 -8.26 -1.27
C LEU A 71 -5.38 -9.55 -0.44
N ALA A 72 -6.55 -10.18 -0.40
CA ALA A 72 -6.72 -11.47 0.29
C ALA A 72 -5.90 -12.58 -0.39
N GLU A 73 -5.95 -12.66 -1.72
CA GLU A 73 -5.17 -13.62 -2.50
C GLU A 73 -3.66 -13.37 -2.39
N VAL A 74 -3.26 -12.10 -2.43
CA VAL A 74 -1.87 -11.67 -2.21
C VAL A 74 -1.39 -12.10 -0.83
N ALA A 75 -2.19 -11.88 0.23
CA ALA A 75 -1.83 -12.30 1.58
C ALA A 75 -1.63 -13.82 1.68
N GLN A 76 -2.50 -14.61 1.06
CA GLN A 76 -2.38 -16.08 0.98
C GLN A 76 -1.09 -16.51 0.29
N ARG A 77 -0.81 -15.96 -0.90
CA ARG A 77 0.38 -16.31 -1.67
C ARG A 77 1.66 -15.85 -0.99
N MET A 78 1.65 -14.68 -0.34
CA MET A 78 2.78 -14.17 0.46
C MET A 78 3.07 -15.11 1.63
N ALA A 79 2.03 -15.50 2.39
CA ALA A 79 2.20 -16.44 3.50
C ALA A 79 2.80 -17.77 3.01
N LYS A 80 2.29 -18.33 1.91
CA LYS A 80 2.86 -19.54 1.30
C LYS A 80 4.31 -19.37 0.86
N ASN A 81 4.68 -18.23 0.29
CA ASN A 81 6.06 -17.93 -0.13
C ASN A 81 7.02 -17.84 1.06
N LEU A 82 6.51 -17.42 2.23
CA LEU A 82 7.25 -17.25 3.48
C LEU A 82 7.09 -18.45 4.45
N ASP A 83 6.72 -19.63 3.94
CA ASP A 83 6.52 -20.85 4.72
C ASP A 83 5.58 -20.66 5.94
N TRP A 84 4.47 -19.94 5.71
CA TRP A 84 3.38 -19.74 6.65
C TRP A 84 2.06 -20.25 6.08
N GLU A 85 1.47 -21.22 6.77
CA GLU A 85 0.13 -21.74 6.47
C GLU A 85 -0.94 -20.78 7.02
N LEU A 86 -1.35 -19.81 6.20
CA LEU A 86 -2.46 -18.92 6.49
C LEU A 86 -3.76 -19.51 5.94
N SER A 87 -4.81 -19.63 6.76
CA SER A 87 -6.13 -20.08 6.27
C SER A 87 -6.82 -19.01 5.42
N GLU A 88 -7.58 -19.42 4.40
CA GLU A 88 -8.35 -18.50 3.52
C GLU A 88 -9.26 -17.56 4.31
N GLU A 89 -9.92 -18.04 5.37
CA GLU A 89 -10.83 -17.24 6.21
C GLU A 89 -10.13 -16.05 6.87
N ARG A 90 -8.84 -16.22 7.21
CA ARG A 90 -8.01 -15.17 7.83
C ARG A 90 -7.36 -14.25 6.81
N ALA A 91 -7.33 -14.60 5.53
CA ALA A 91 -6.62 -13.87 4.47
C ALA A 91 -7.07 -12.41 4.29
N ARG A 92 -8.30 -12.10 4.70
CA ARG A 92 -8.88 -10.75 4.57
C ARG A 92 -8.21 -9.69 5.42
N PHE A 93 -7.39 -10.06 6.41
CA PHE A 93 -6.75 -9.11 7.32
C PHE A 93 -6.03 -7.97 6.60
N LEU A 94 -5.42 -8.24 5.44
CA LEU A 94 -4.68 -7.23 4.70
C LEU A 94 -5.61 -6.18 4.09
N ALA A 95 -6.70 -6.62 3.47
CA ALA A 95 -7.76 -5.75 2.95
C ALA A 95 -8.43 -4.95 4.09
N ASP A 96 -8.72 -5.60 5.21
CA ASP A 96 -9.36 -4.98 6.38
C ASP A 96 -8.46 -3.93 7.05
N SER A 97 -7.14 -4.07 6.91
CA SER A 97 -6.18 -3.12 7.48
C SER A 97 -6.06 -1.82 6.69
N LEU A 98 -6.43 -1.83 5.40
CA LEU A 98 -6.15 -0.74 4.46
C LEU A 98 -6.68 0.64 4.92
N PRO A 99 -7.89 0.77 5.50
CA PRO A 99 -8.38 2.05 6.02
C PRO A 99 -7.55 2.64 7.18
N SER A 100 -6.69 1.84 7.82
CA SER A 100 -5.84 2.29 8.94
C SER A 100 -4.44 2.73 8.53
N TRP A 101 -4.08 2.56 7.25
CA TRP A 101 -2.76 2.92 6.75
C TRP A 101 -2.57 4.43 6.77
N GLN A 102 -1.42 4.86 7.30
CA GLN A 102 -1.18 6.27 7.57
C GLN A 102 -0.63 6.98 6.34
N PRO A 103 -0.98 8.26 6.13
CA PRO A 103 -0.28 9.08 5.16
C PRO A 103 1.17 9.35 5.57
N PHE A 104 2.02 9.74 4.62
CA PHE A 104 3.32 10.29 4.96
C PHE A 104 3.16 11.59 5.77
N SER A 105 4.17 11.91 6.59
CA SER A 105 4.08 13.01 7.57
C SER A 105 3.79 14.39 6.97
N ASP A 106 4.18 14.61 5.72
CA ASP A 106 4.02 15.85 4.98
C ASP A 106 2.75 15.90 4.11
N THR A 107 2.12 14.76 3.84
CA THR A 107 1.00 14.62 2.90
C THR A 107 -0.14 15.59 3.19
N ASN A 108 -0.66 15.62 4.41
CA ASN A 108 -1.81 16.47 4.73
C ASN A 108 -1.48 17.97 4.60
N ALA A 109 -0.33 18.41 5.12
CA ALA A 109 0.10 19.80 5.02
C ALA A 109 0.34 20.23 3.56
N ALA A 110 0.87 19.32 2.73
CA ALA A 110 1.09 19.54 1.31
C ALA A 110 -0.25 19.64 0.55
N LEU A 111 -1.16 18.69 0.75
CA LEU A 111 -2.48 18.68 0.10
C LEU A 111 -3.31 19.91 0.51
N GLU A 112 -3.34 20.29 1.78
CA GLU A 112 -4.03 21.51 2.24
C GLU A 112 -3.48 22.78 1.57
N LYS A 113 -2.17 22.83 1.30
CA LYS A 113 -1.56 23.97 0.60
C LYS A 113 -1.91 23.98 -0.88
N LEU A 114 -1.96 22.81 -1.52
CA LEU A 114 -2.29 22.66 -2.93
C LEU A 114 -3.78 22.92 -3.20
N ALA A 115 -4.67 22.44 -2.32
CA ALA A 115 -6.12 22.64 -2.42
C ALA A 115 -6.55 24.11 -2.38
N LYS A 116 -5.70 25.02 -1.86
CA LYS A 116 -5.95 26.47 -1.87
C LYS A 116 -5.81 27.09 -3.26
N ARG A 117 -5.19 26.40 -4.21
CA ARG A 117 -4.78 26.95 -5.52
C ARG A 117 -5.22 26.10 -6.70
N TYR A 118 -5.41 24.81 -6.49
CA TYR A 118 -5.70 23.83 -7.52
C TYR A 118 -6.89 22.99 -7.11
N GLN A 119 -7.61 22.46 -8.10
CA GLN A 119 -8.51 21.34 -7.87
C GLN A 119 -7.67 20.08 -7.69
N LEU A 120 -7.87 19.38 -6.57
CA LEU A 120 -7.24 18.08 -6.28
C LEU A 120 -8.22 16.95 -6.59
#